data_AF-A0AAV0IB26-F1
#
_entry.id   AF-A0AAV0IB26-F1
#
_cell.length_a   1.000
_cell.length_b   1.000
_cell.length_c   1.000
_cell.angle_alpha   90.00
_cell.angle_beta   90.00
_cell.angle_gamma   90.00
#
_symmetry.space_group_name_H-M   'P 1'
#
loop_
_entity.id
_entity.type
_entity.pdbx_description
1 polymer ?
#
loop_
_entity_poly.entity_id
_entity_poly.type
_entity_poly.pdbx_seq_one_letter_code
_entity_poly.pdbx_strand_id
1 'polypeptide(L)'
;MAPKALLAAVVFATVLLHIATAERGTTIYVNNKLSRKITVIAHCKSKDDDLHAHAIEAGTTYTWSFDQNWFGGTFFWCNLAVEDKRLSFTAFEQDDHSTYMDSYDVLDRGVYAVDRDSGEWLHLARWNVTR
;
A
#
# COMPACT_ATOMS: atom_id res chain seq x y z
N MET A 1 -25.10 -27.30 -34.32
CA MET A 1 -23.79 -26.92 -33.76
C MET A 1 -23.32 -28.08 -32.87
N ALA A 2 -22.15 -28.65 -33.13
CA ALA A 2 -21.73 -29.91 -32.48
C ALA A 2 -21.47 -29.72 -30.97
N PRO A 3 -21.91 -30.64 -30.09
CA PRO A 3 -21.79 -30.49 -28.64
C PRO A 3 -20.34 -30.32 -28.16
N LYS A 4 -19.36 -30.84 -28.90
CA LYS A 4 -17.93 -30.66 -28.63
C LYS A 4 -17.45 -29.22 -28.82
N ALA A 5 -18.00 -28.50 -29.80
CA ALA A 5 -17.68 -27.09 -30.04
C ALA A 5 -18.26 -26.18 -28.96
N LEU A 6 -19.46 -26.49 -28.46
CA LEU A 6 -20.07 -25.79 -27.33
C LEU A 6 -19.27 -26.00 -26.04
N LEU A 7 -18.87 -27.24 -25.75
CA LEU A 7 -18.05 -27.56 -24.57
C LEU A 7 -16.71 -26.81 -24.61
N ALA A 8 -16.04 -26.79 -25.77
CA ALA A 8 -14.78 -26.08 -25.95
C ALA A 8 -14.94 -24.55 -25.78
N ALA A 9 -16.03 -23.97 -26.30
CA ALA A 9 -16.30 -22.54 -26.14
C ALA A 9 -16.60 -22.16 -24.67
N VAL A 10 -17.33 -22.99 -23.93
CA VAL A 10 -17.59 -22.78 -22.51
C VAL A 10 -16.29 -22.87 -21.70
N VAL A 11 -15.46 -23.88 -21.95
CA VAL A 11 -14.15 -24.02 -21.28
C VAL A 11 -13.24 -22.83 -21.59
N PHE A 12 -13.21 -22.37 -22.84
CA PHE A 12 -12.42 -21.21 -23.22
C PHE A 12 -12.92 -19.92 -22.53
N ALA A 13 -14.24 -19.70 -22.50
CA ALA A 13 -14.85 -18.56 -21.82
C ALA A 13 -14.61 -18.58 -20.31
N THR A 14 -14.68 -19.75 -19.66
CA THR A 14 -14.38 -19.86 -18.22
C THR A 14 -12.90 -19.65 -17.95
N VAL A 15 -11.98 -20.18 -18.77
CA VAL A 15 -10.53 -19.93 -18.61
C VAL A 15 -10.21 -18.45 -18.80
N LEU A 16 -10.77 -17.79 -19.81
CA LEU A 16 -10.61 -16.34 -19.99
C LEU A 16 -11.13 -15.55 -18.78
N LEU A 17 -12.25 -15.99 -18.19
CA LEU A 17 -12.80 -15.37 -16.98
C LEU A 17 -11.84 -15.53 -15.78
N HIS A 18 -11.25 -16.71 -15.57
CA HIS A 18 -10.30 -16.94 -14.47
C HIS A 18 -9.00 -16.13 -14.63
N ILE A 19 -8.49 -15.98 -15.87
CA ILE A 19 -7.31 -15.14 -16.14
C ILE A 19 -7.64 -13.67 -15.91
N ALA A 20 -8.85 -13.24 -16.30
CA ALA A 20 -9.35 -11.89 -16.06
C ALA A 20 -9.74 -11.62 -14.59
N THR A 21 -9.53 -12.58 -13.69
CA THR A 21 -9.70 -12.37 -12.25
C THR A 21 -8.41 -12.70 -11.50
N ALA A 22 -7.28 -12.81 -12.18
CA ALA A 22 -5.99 -13.02 -11.53
C ALA A 22 -5.62 -11.76 -10.73
N GLU A 23 -5.66 -11.88 -9.40
CA GLU A 23 -5.38 -10.78 -8.48
C GLU A 23 -3.86 -10.56 -8.33
N ARG A 24 -3.48 -9.29 -8.19
CA ARG A 24 -2.08 -8.91 -7.95
C ARG A 24 -1.87 -8.59 -6.48
N GLY A 25 -1.25 -9.52 -5.76
CA GLY A 25 -0.90 -9.32 -4.35
C GLY A 25 0.13 -8.20 -4.16
N THR A 26 -0.16 -7.29 -3.23
CA THR A 26 0.72 -6.17 -2.85
C THR A 26 0.89 -6.15 -1.34
N THR A 27 2.09 -5.82 -0.86
CA THR A 27 2.39 -5.68 0.57
C THR A 27 2.97 -4.31 0.81
N ILE A 28 2.47 -3.61 1.83
CA ILE A 28 2.97 -2.29 2.22
C ILE A 28 3.75 -2.38 3.52
N TYR A 29 4.80 -1.58 3.64
CA TYR A 29 5.67 -1.48 4.81
C TYR A 29 5.75 -0.03 5.28
N VAL A 30 5.39 0.23 6.53
CA VAL A 30 5.55 1.53 7.19
C VAL A 30 6.58 1.35 8.31
N ASN A 31 7.79 1.85 8.07
CA ASN A 31 8.94 1.67 8.96
C ASN A 31 9.08 2.89 9.86
N ASN A 32 9.00 2.69 11.18
CA ASN A 32 9.29 3.76 12.12
C ASN A 32 10.80 3.89 12.30
N LYS A 33 11.39 4.89 11.62
CA LYS A 33 12.82 5.22 11.65
C LYS A 33 13.09 6.58 12.29
N LEU A 34 12.17 7.08 13.12
CA LEU A 34 12.41 8.28 13.92
C LEU A 34 13.72 8.14 14.68
N SER A 35 14.52 9.21 14.73
CA SER A 35 15.84 9.17 15.37
C SER A 35 15.73 8.90 16.88
N ARG A 36 14.59 9.26 17.46
CA ARG A 36 14.23 9.04 18.84
C ARG A 36 13.41 7.76 18.94
N LYS A 37 13.53 7.05 20.08
CA LYS A 37 12.76 5.84 20.38
C LYS A 37 11.27 6.12 20.66
N ILE A 38 10.61 6.83 19.76
CA ILE A 38 9.22 7.28 19.86
C ILE A 38 8.35 6.33 19.06
N THR A 39 7.19 5.98 19.61
CA THR A 39 6.18 5.18 18.92
C THR A 39 5.35 6.07 17.99
N VAL A 40 5.17 5.63 16.75
CA VAL A 40 4.27 6.28 15.77
C VAL A 40 2.93 5.55 15.81
N ILE A 41 1.82 6.28 15.89
CA ILE A 41 0.51 5.69 15.68
C ILE A 41 0.15 5.87 14.20
N ALA A 42 -0.02 4.76 13.48
CA ALA A 42 -0.45 4.75 12.09
C ALA A 42 -1.89 4.27 11.99
N HIS A 43 -2.78 5.09 11.43
CA HIS A 43 -4.13 4.67 11.04
C HIS A 43 -4.21 4.67 9.53
N CYS A 44 -4.12 3.49 8.94
CA CYS A 44 -4.21 3.27 7.51
C CYS A 44 -5.58 2.70 7.14
N LYS A 45 -6.08 3.08 5.97
CA LYS A 45 -7.39 2.65 5.49
C LYS A 45 -7.49 2.85 3.99
N SER A 46 -8.40 2.11 3.38
CA SER A 46 -8.94 2.39 2.05
C SER A 46 -10.35 2.98 2.16
N LYS A 47 -11.02 3.13 1.03
CA LYS A 47 -12.44 3.46 1.00
C LYS A 47 -13.29 2.36 1.63
N ASP A 48 -12.92 1.11 1.38
CA ASP A 48 -13.74 -0.07 1.67
C ASP A 48 -13.24 -0.88 2.88
N ASP A 49 -12.01 -0.64 3.33
CA ASP A 49 -11.35 -1.39 4.41
C ASP A 49 -10.66 -0.44 5.41
N ASP A 50 -10.94 -0.62 6.69
CA ASP A 50 -10.30 0.13 7.77
C ASP A 50 -9.30 -0.78 8.48
N LEU A 51 -8.00 -0.52 8.29
CA LEU A 51 -6.94 -1.31 8.91
C LEU A 51 -6.71 -0.92 10.38
N HIS A 52 -7.52 -0.01 10.92
CA HIS A 52 -7.46 0.48 12.30
C HIS A 52 -6.13 1.20 12.62
N ALA A 53 -6.02 1.65 13.87
CA ALA A 53 -4.82 2.28 14.37
C ALA A 53 -3.84 1.23 14.91
N HIS A 54 -2.59 1.29 14.46
CA HIS A 54 -1.49 0.45 14.90
C HIS A 54 -0.38 1.30 15.51
N ALA A 55 0.14 0.84 16.65
CA ALA A 55 1.34 1.41 17.27
C ALA A 55 2.59 0.78 16.63
N ILE A 56 3.44 1.62 16.06
CA ILE A 56 4.71 1.22 15.45
C ILE A 56 5.83 1.64 16.41
N GLU A 57 6.37 0.70 17.16
CA GLU A 57 7.51 0.95 18.04
C GLU A 57 8.75 1.38 17.25
N ALA A 58 9.67 2.07 17.90
CA ALA A 58 10.87 2.57 17.25
C ALA A 58 11.73 1.44 16.67
N GLY A 59 12.09 1.57 15.39
CA GLY A 59 12.85 0.55 14.66
C GLY A 59 12.02 -0.64 14.20
N THR A 60 10.69 -0.61 14.37
CA THR A 60 9.79 -1.67 13.92
C THR A 60 8.98 -1.23 12.70
N THR A 61 8.26 -2.19 12.11
CA THR A 61 7.50 -2.01 10.88
C THR A 61 6.07 -2.44 11.08
N TYR A 62 5.12 -1.60 10.64
CA TYR A 62 3.74 -2.02 10.40
C TYR A 62 3.59 -2.44 8.94
N THR A 63 2.95 -3.59 8.72
CA THR A 63 2.78 -4.14 7.37
C THR A 63 1.42 -4.79 7.21
N TRP A 64 0.90 -4.72 5.99
CA TRP A 64 -0.30 -5.42 5.58
C TRP A 64 -0.19 -5.81 4.10
N SER A 65 -0.93 -6.84 3.71
CA SER A 65 -1.03 -7.31 2.34
C SER A 65 -2.48 -7.26 1.87
N PHE A 66 -2.67 -7.00 0.60
CA PHE A 66 -3.98 -6.98 -0.05
C PHE A 66 -3.84 -7.37 -1.52
N ASP A 67 -4.95 -7.81 -2.07
CA ASP A 67 -5.09 -8.11 -3.48
C ASP A 67 -5.64 -6.88 -4.22
N GLN A 68 -4.97 -6.49 -5.29
CA GLN A 68 -5.43 -5.39 -6.14
C GLN A 68 -6.72 -5.77 -6.87
N ASN A 69 -7.65 -4.82 -6.96
CA ASN A 69 -8.89 -5.03 -7.71
C ASN A 69 -8.60 -5.10 -9.21
N TRP A 70 -9.13 -6.10 -9.91
CA TRP A 70 -8.97 -6.23 -11.35
C TRP A 70 -9.44 -4.98 -12.13
N PHE A 71 -10.49 -4.32 -11.64
CA PHE A 71 -11.05 -3.14 -12.31
C PHE A 71 -10.40 -1.82 -11.86
N GLY A 72 -9.28 -1.88 -11.14
CA GLY A 72 -8.65 -0.69 -10.60
C GLY A 72 -9.30 -0.18 -9.31
N GLY A 73 -8.83 0.98 -8.86
CA GLY A 73 -9.47 1.74 -7.78
C GLY A 73 -9.08 1.31 -6.37
N THR A 74 -8.15 0.35 -6.20
CA THR A 74 -7.57 0.08 -4.88
C THR A 74 -6.75 1.29 -4.44
N PHE A 75 -7.11 1.90 -3.31
CA PHE A 75 -6.46 3.10 -2.79
C PHE A 75 -6.34 3.00 -1.27
N PHE A 76 -5.14 3.16 -0.74
CA PHE A 76 -4.86 3.23 0.69
C PHE A 76 -4.13 4.53 1.04
N TRP A 77 -4.56 5.15 2.13
CA TRP A 77 -3.86 6.28 2.74
C TRP A 77 -3.64 6.01 4.22
N CYS A 78 -2.61 6.65 4.77
CA CYS A 78 -2.24 6.53 6.16
C CYS A 78 -2.24 7.89 6.84
N ASN A 79 -2.73 7.94 8.06
CA ASN A 79 -2.61 9.06 8.98
C ASN A 79 -1.63 8.64 10.10
N LEU A 80 -0.51 9.34 10.19
CA LEU A 80 0.48 9.15 11.24
C LEU A 80 0.26 10.19 12.34
N ALA A 81 0.43 9.77 13.58
CA ALA A 81 0.40 10.64 14.74
C ALA A 81 1.56 10.35 15.69
N VAL A 82 2.19 11.43 16.15
CA VAL A 82 3.25 11.42 17.17
C VAL A 82 3.00 12.61 18.09
N GLU A 83 2.68 12.37 19.36
CA GLU A 83 2.26 13.42 20.30
C GLU A 83 1.15 14.32 19.71
N ASP A 84 1.42 15.62 19.52
CA ASP A 84 0.52 16.61 18.91
C ASP A 84 0.67 16.69 17.38
N LYS A 85 1.68 16.04 16.79
CA LYS A 85 1.95 16.07 15.36
C LYS A 85 1.13 15.03 14.61
N ARG A 86 0.66 15.44 13.44
CA ARG A 86 -0.10 14.60 12.51
C ARG A 86 0.43 14.79 11.10
N LEU A 87 0.41 13.72 10.31
CA LEU A 87 0.83 13.70 8.91
C LEU A 87 -0.02 12.69 8.15
N SER A 88 -0.33 12.96 6.89
CA SER A 88 -1.05 12.03 6.03
C SER A 88 -0.29 11.83 4.72
N PHE A 89 -0.31 10.61 4.20
CA PHE A 89 0.28 10.29 2.89
C PHE A 89 -0.50 9.15 2.21
N THR A 90 -0.42 9.10 0.88
CA THR A 90 -0.94 7.98 0.09
C THR A 90 0.05 6.81 0.19
N ALA A 91 -0.42 5.68 0.69
CA ALA A 91 0.38 4.47 0.84
C ALA A 91 0.24 3.51 -0.35
N PHE A 92 -0.83 3.62 -1.11
CA PHE A 92 -1.02 2.91 -2.37
C PHE A 92 -2.14 3.54 -3.17
N GLU A 93 -1.99 3.65 -4.48
CA GLU A 93 -3.05 4.07 -5.40
C GLU A 93 -2.91 3.24 -6.67
N GLN A 94 -3.88 2.42 -7.02
CA GLN A 94 -3.72 1.48 -8.13
C GLN A 94 -3.56 2.19 -9.49
N ASP A 95 -2.31 2.42 -9.86
CA ASP A 95 -1.85 2.98 -11.12
C ASP A 95 -0.50 2.34 -11.54
N ASP A 96 0.02 2.71 -12.70
CA ASP A 96 1.28 2.16 -13.23
C ASP A 96 2.48 2.43 -12.30
N HIS A 97 2.48 3.53 -11.53
CA HIS A 97 3.60 3.95 -10.68
C HIS A 97 3.57 3.34 -9.27
N SER A 98 2.40 2.98 -8.78
CA SER A 98 2.17 2.43 -7.44
C SER A 98 2.85 1.11 -7.17
N THR A 99 3.17 0.38 -8.24
CA THR A 99 3.96 -0.83 -8.17
C THR A 99 5.35 -0.54 -7.58
N TYR A 100 5.88 0.65 -7.79
CA TYR A 100 7.29 0.95 -7.49
C TYR A 100 7.50 1.35 -6.04
N MET A 101 6.46 1.78 -5.33
CA MET A 101 6.54 2.26 -3.96
C MET A 101 5.73 1.38 -3.02
N ASP A 102 6.41 0.58 -2.21
CA ASP A 102 5.77 -0.30 -1.24
C ASP A 102 6.34 -0.17 0.19
N SER A 103 7.40 0.62 0.36
CA SER A 103 8.10 0.79 1.63
C SER A 103 8.30 2.27 1.96
N TYR A 104 7.81 2.66 3.13
CA TYR A 104 7.75 4.03 3.62
C TYR A 104 8.58 4.19 4.89
N ASP A 105 9.56 5.08 4.85
CA ASP A 105 10.40 5.44 5.99
C ASP A 105 9.85 6.69 6.67
N VAL A 106 9.40 6.51 7.91
CA VAL A 106 8.93 7.59 8.78
C VAL A 106 10.14 8.17 9.53
N LEU A 107 10.57 9.36 9.14
CA LEU A 107 11.74 10.07 9.68
C LEU A 107 11.33 11.39 10.32
N ASP A 108 12.22 12.02 11.09
CA ASP A 108 11.91 13.25 11.86
C ASP A 108 11.36 14.40 11.00
N ARG A 109 11.76 14.45 9.72
CA ARG A 109 11.40 15.51 8.76
C ARG A 109 10.26 15.16 7.81
N GLY A 110 9.79 13.92 7.81
CA GLY A 110 8.71 13.51 6.93
C GLY A 110 8.67 12.01 6.67
N VAL A 111 7.83 11.65 5.72
CA VAL A 111 7.74 10.30 5.17
C VAL A 111 8.44 10.28 3.83
N TYR A 112 9.28 9.28 3.64
CA TYR A 112 10.07 9.06 2.44
C TYR A 112 9.81 7.67 1.89
N ALA A 113 9.98 7.52 0.60
CA ALA A 113 9.97 6.22 -0.06
C ALA A 113 10.99 6.23 -1.19
N VAL A 114 11.43 5.04 -1.59
CA VAL A 114 12.32 4.87 -2.73
C VAL A 114 11.49 4.34 -3.88
N ASP A 115 11.55 5.02 -5.02
CA ASP A 115 11.04 4.49 -6.26
C ASP A 115 11.94 3.33 -6.70
N ARG A 116 11.39 2.11 -6.76
CA ARG A 116 12.19 0.91 -7.02
C ARG A 116 12.74 0.80 -8.44
N ASP A 117 12.16 1.51 -9.39
CA ASP A 117 12.59 1.48 -10.79
C ASP A 117 13.77 2.41 -11.02
N SER A 118 13.69 3.64 -10.53
CA SER A 118 14.71 4.67 -10.68
C SER A 118 15.75 4.68 -9.56
N GLY A 119 15.40 4.16 -8.39
CA GLY A 119 16.19 4.28 -7.16
C GLY A 119 16.12 5.68 -6.52
N GLU A 120 15.27 6.57 -7.01
CA GLU A 120 15.15 7.93 -6.48
C GLU A 120 14.41 7.96 -5.14
N TRP A 121 14.86 8.84 -4.24
CA TRP A 121 14.19 9.09 -2.97
C TRP A 121 13.10 10.15 -3.16
N LEU A 122 11.87 9.76 -2.85
CA LEU A 122 10.69 10.60 -2.90
C LEU A 122 10.31 11.04 -1.48
N HIS A 123 10.17 12.35 -1.30
CA HIS A 123 9.68 12.94 -0.05
C HIS A 123 8.17 13.17 -0.18
N LEU A 124 7.38 12.30 0.43
CA LEU A 124 5.94 12.22 0.22
C LEU A 124 5.17 13.25 1.04
N ALA A 125 5.58 13.45 2.28
CA ALA A 125 4.89 14.33 3.19
C ALA A 125 5.84 14.88 4.24
N ARG A 126 5.75 16.19 4.50
CA ARG A 126 6.61 16.89 5.45
C ARG A 126 5.94 16.96 6.82
N TRP A 127 6.68 16.63 7.86
CA TRP A 127 6.38 17.06 9.23
C TRP A 127 7.66 17.48 9.93
N ASN A 128 7.56 17.89 11.19
CA ASN A 128 8.76 18.12 11.99
C ASN A 128 8.54 17.59 13.40
N VAL A 129 9.07 16.40 13.65
CA VAL A 129 9.12 15.75 14.95
C VAL A 129 10.46 16.10 15.59
N THR A 130 10.61 17.38 15.96
CA THR A 130 11.73 17.86 16.76
C THR A 130 11.21 18.28 18.11
N ARG A 131 11.66 17.60 19.16
CA ARG A 131 11.61 18.11 20.52
C ARG A 131 12.98 17.92 21.15
#